data_AF-J3D1W8-F1
#
_entry.id   AF-J3D1W8-F1
#
_cell.length_a   1.000
_cell.length_b   1.000
_cell.length_c   1.000
_cell.angle_alpha   90.00
_cell.angle_beta   90.00
_cell.angle_gamma   90.00
#
_symmetry.space_group_name_H-M   'P 1'
#
loop_
_entity.id
_entity.type
_entity.pdbx_description
1 polymer ?
#
loop_
_entity_poly.entity_id
_entity_poly.type
_entity_poly.pdbx_seq_one_letter_code
_entity_poly.pdbx_strand_id
1 'polypeptide(L)'
;MAEEQELTAEAKKQRRKREKAAARDAALGVEKFTVEVAGVFKPYLKRVMAAHGINNQQDIHQRLLINLIAADFETQAWMLRNVTTPYEIPEKVSRAFYEKSMAEIMADPSDMIITPDPSQGKL
;
A
#
# COMPACT_ATOMS: atom_id res chain seq x y z
N MET A 1 47.58 -5.42 -20.63
CA MET A 1 46.60 -4.53 -21.27
C MET A 1 45.56 -5.43 -21.91
N ALA A 2 44.43 -5.66 -21.22
CA ALA A 2 43.51 -6.76 -21.54
C ALA A 2 42.27 -6.24 -22.30
N GLU A 3 42.16 -6.68 -23.55
CA GLU A 3 40.96 -7.04 -24.30
C GLU A 3 39.70 -6.18 -24.06
N GLU A 4 39.56 -5.10 -24.83
CA GLU A 4 38.25 -4.52 -25.16
C GLU A 4 37.48 -5.52 -26.02
N GLN A 5 36.71 -6.40 -25.37
CA GLN A 5 35.69 -7.21 -26.04
C GLN A 5 34.80 -6.31 -26.87
N GLU A 6 34.82 -6.50 -28.20
CA GLU A 6 33.94 -5.84 -29.15
C GLU A 6 32.49 -6.13 -28.77
N LEU A 7 31.88 -5.21 -28.01
CA LEU A 7 30.45 -5.18 -27.75
C LEU A 7 29.73 -5.24 -29.09
N THR A 8 29.06 -6.37 -29.37
CA THR A 8 28.23 -6.60 -30.55
C THR A 8 27.31 -5.40 -30.80
N ALA A 9 27.07 -5.07 -32.06
CA ALA A 9 26.33 -3.86 -32.46
C ALA A 9 24.97 -3.69 -31.72
N GLU A 10 24.34 -4.81 -31.32
CA GLU A 10 23.15 -4.83 -30.47
C GLU A 10 23.39 -4.29 -29.05
N ALA A 11 24.49 -4.63 -28.39
CA ALA A 11 24.81 -4.16 -27.05
C ALA A 11 25.09 -2.64 -27.03
N LYS A 12 25.76 -2.10 -28.05
CA LYS A 12 25.92 -0.65 -28.25
C LYS A 12 24.58 0.06 -28.50
N LYS A 13 23.69 -0.55 -29.29
CA LYS A 13 22.35 -0.01 -29.56
C LYS A 13 21.48 -0.02 -28.30
N GLN A 14 21.60 -1.06 -27.47
CA GLN A 14 20.90 -1.18 -26.20
C GLN A 14 21.40 -0.18 -25.16
N ARG A 15 22.73 0.05 -25.07
CA ARG A 15 23.33 1.10 -24.22
C ARG A 15 22.82 2.49 -24.59
N ARG A 16 22.88 2.86 -25.88
CA ARG A 16 22.35 4.15 -26.36
C ARG A 16 20.85 4.32 -26.08
N LYS A 17 20.06 3.25 -26.16
CA LYS A 17 18.62 3.30 -25.84
C LYS A 17 18.39 3.52 -24.33
N ARG A 18 19.20 2.91 -23.47
CA ARG A 18 19.16 3.09 -22.01
C ARG A 18 19.65 4.49 -21.60
N GLU A 19 20.68 5.02 -22.25
CA GLU A 19 21.18 6.38 -22.03
C GLU A 19 20.16 7.44 -22.45
N LYS A 20 19.51 7.27 -23.61
CA LYS A 20 18.43 8.18 -24.04
C LYS A 20 17.22 8.10 -23.11
N ALA A 21 16.89 6.92 -22.58
CA ALA A 21 15.85 6.78 -21.57
C ALA A 21 16.25 7.48 -20.27
N ALA A 22 17.47 7.26 -19.78
CA ALA A 22 17.98 7.91 -18.57
C ALA A 22 18.06 9.44 -18.71
N ALA A 23 18.43 9.96 -19.88
CA ALA A 23 18.43 11.40 -20.15
C ALA A 23 17.01 11.99 -20.19
N ARG A 24 16.02 11.24 -20.70
CA ARG A 24 14.61 11.63 -20.66
C ARG A 24 14.05 11.58 -19.24
N ASP A 25 14.37 10.53 -18.48
CA ASP A 25 13.99 10.38 -17.08
C ASP A 25 14.56 11.54 -16.24
N ALA A 26 15.84 11.89 -16.45
CA ALA A 26 16.49 13.02 -15.78
C ALA A 26 15.87 14.37 -16.17
N ALA A 27 15.52 14.57 -17.44
CA ALA A 27 14.84 15.78 -17.89
C ALA A 27 13.40 15.92 -17.34
N LEU A 28 12.76 14.80 -16.99
CA LEU A 28 11.44 14.74 -16.35
C LEU A 28 11.53 14.77 -14.81
N GLY A 29 12.73 14.91 -14.23
CA GLY A 29 12.93 14.90 -12.78
C GLY A 29 12.64 13.55 -12.12
N VAL A 30 12.64 12.46 -12.89
CA VAL A 30 12.37 11.11 -12.38
C VAL A 30 13.63 10.56 -11.73
N GLU A 31 13.67 10.58 -10.40
CA GLU A 31 14.72 9.97 -9.62
C GLU A 31 14.46 8.46 -9.45
N LYS A 32 15.50 7.64 -9.62
CA LYS A 32 15.39 6.18 -9.50
C LYS A 32 15.58 5.75 -8.06
N PHE A 33 14.47 5.43 -7.39
CA PHE A 33 14.49 4.79 -6.08
C PHE A 33 14.58 3.27 -6.24
N THR A 34 15.61 2.63 -5.66
CA THR A 34 15.77 1.17 -5.67
C THR A 34 15.48 0.62 -4.27
N VAL A 35 14.57 -0.34 -4.19
CA VAL A 35 14.13 -0.94 -2.91
C VAL A 35 14.31 -2.45 -2.98
N GLU A 36 15.00 -3.01 -1.99
CA GLU A 36 15.09 -4.45 -1.80
C GLU A 36 13.82 -4.95 -1.10
N VAL A 37 13.15 -5.93 -1.72
CA VAL A 37 11.91 -6.52 -1.20
C VAL A 37 12.05 -8.03 -1.12
N ALA A 38 11.43 -8.64 -0.12
CA ALA A 38 11.33 -10.09 -0.03
C ALA A 38 10.70 -10.68 -1.31
N GLY A 39 11.20 -11.82 -1.77
CA GLY A 39 10.78 -12.43 -3.04
C GLY A 39 9.27 -12.67 -3.17
N VAL A 40 8.59 -12.89 -2.05
CA VAL A 40 7.13 -13.08 -1.96
C VAL A 40 6.33 -11.82 -2.29
N PHE A 41 6.92 -10.63 -2.21
CA PHE A 41 6.20 -9.37 -2.40
C PHE A 41 5.74 -9.15 -3.85
N LYS A 42 6.58 -9.51 -4.81
CA LYS A 42 6.30 -9.32 -6.25
C LYS A 42 5.02 -10.00 -6.74
N PRO A 43 4.76 -11.30 -6.44
CA PRO A 43 3.50 -11.93 -6.86
C PRO A 43 2.26 -11.32 -6.18
N TYR A 44 2.35 -10.90 -4.91
CA TYR A 44 1.24 -10.23 -4.24
C TYR A 44 0.94 -8.85 -4.85
N LEU A 45 1.98 -8.04 -5.10
CA LEU A 45 1.81 -6.74 -5.75
C LEU A 45 1.15 -6.87 -7.13
N LYS A 46 1.54 -7.87 -7.93
CA LYS A 46 0.91 -8.14 -9.23
C LYS A 46 -0.58 -8.47 -9.11
N ARG A 47 -0.99 -9.23 -8.08
CA ARG A 47 -2.41 -9.54 -7.84
C ARG A 47 -3.20 -8.29 -7.53
N VAL A 48 -2.68 -7.42 -6.66
CA VAL A 48 -3.29 -6.11 -6.34
C VAL A 48 -3.40 -5.24 -7.59
N MET A 49 -2.32 -5.14 -8.36
CA MET A 49 -2.31 -4.40 -9.62
C MET A 49 -3.40 -4.90 -10.58
N ALA A 50 -3.52 -6.23 -10.77
CA ALA A 50 -4.54 -6.81 -11.63
C ALA A 50 -5.97 -6.54 -11.11
N ALA A 51 -6.21 -6.67 -9.81
CA ALA A 51 -7.51 -6.43 -9.19
C ALA A 51 -8.00 -4.98 -9.36
N HIS A 52 -7.06 -4.03 -9.42
CA HIS A 52 -7.37 -2.60 -9.55
C HIS A 52 -7.13 -2.04 -10.97
N GLY A 53 -6.88 -2.91 -11.96
CA GLY A 53 -6.66 -2.50 -13.36
C GLY A 53 -5.38 -1.69 -13.59
N ILE A 54 -4.40 -1.78 -12.70
CA ILE A 54 -3.12 -1.05 -12.77
C ILE A 54 -2.14 -1.87 -13.61
N ASN A 55 -1.63 -1.29 -14.70
CA ASN A 55 -0.68 -1.94 -15.60
C ASN A 55 0.79 -1.50 -15.40
N ASN A 56 1.02 -0.45 -14.59
CA ASN A 56 2.34 0.11 -14.35
C ASN A 56 2.72 -0.01 -12.86
N GLN A 57 3.86 -0.65 -12.59
CA GLN A 57 4.36 -0.82 -11.23
C GLN A 57 4.80 0.50 -10.60
N GLN A 58 5.27 1.48 -11.40
CA GLN A 58 5.61 2.80 -10.87
C GLN A 58 4.38 3.56 -10.38
N ASP A 59 3.24 3.39 -11.06
CA ASP A 59 2.00 4.07 -10.71
C ASP A 59 1.50 3.66 -9.31
N ILE A 60 1.46 2.35 -9.02
CA ILE A 60 1.07 1.88 -7.69
C ILE A 60 2.03 2.37 -6.59
N HIS A 61 3.34 2.39 -6.86
CA HIS A 61 4.33 2.90 -5.89
C HIS A 61 4.17 4.39 -5.62
N GLN A 62 4.08 5.20 -6.67
CA GLN A 62 3.90 6.64 -6.55
C GLN A 62 2.58 6.98 -5.86
N ARG A 63 1.50 6.29 -6.22
CA ARG A 63 0.19 6.51 -5.61
C ARG A 63 0.18 6.16 -4.12
N LEU A 64 0.82 5.06 -3.72
CA LEU A 64 0.96 4.71 -2.30
C LEU A 64 1.78 5.75 -1.52
N LEU A 65 2.91 6.21 -2.10
CA LEU A 65 3.75 7.25 -1.49
C LEU A 65 3.02 8.58 -1.35
N ILE A 66 2.32 9.03 -2.39
CA ILE A 66 1.56 10.28 -2.38
C ILE A 66 0.43 10.20 -1.34
N ASN A 67 -0.29 9.08 -1.29
CA ASN A 67 -1.37 8.88 -0.31
C ASN A 67 -0.83 8.91 1.12
N LEU A 68 0.32 8.29 1.37
CA LEU A 68 0.96 8.32 2.69
C LEU A 68 1.39 9.75 3.05
N ILE A 69 2.05 10.48 2.15
CA ILE A 69 2.52 11.85 2.40
C ILE A 69 1.35 12.82 2.65
N ALA A 70 0.23 12.64 1.94
CA ALA A 70 -0.94 13.51 2.05
C ALA A 70 -1.84 13.21 3.26
N ALA A 71 -1.69 12.05 3.90
CA ALA A 71 -2.46 11.67 5.09
C ALA A 71 -2.01 12.47 6.33
N ASP A 72 -2.91 12.63 7.31
CA ASP A 72 -2.57 13.19 8.62
C ASP A 72 -1.69 12.22 9.44
N PHE A 73 -1.07 12.72 10.51
CA PHE A 73 -0.08 11.95 11.29
C PHE A 73 -0.63 10.64 11.86
N GLU A 74 -1.88 10.62 12.33
CA GLU A 74 -2.49 9.41 12.88
C GLU A 74 -2.76 8.38 11.78
N THR A 75 -3.28 8.84 10.65
CA THR A 75 -3.49 7.98 9.47
C THR A 75 -2.16 7.47 8.91
N GLN A 76 -1.11 8.29 8.86
CA GLN A 76 0.24 7.86 8.46
C GLN A 76 0.76 6.74 9.37
N ALA A 77 0.62 6.90 10.69
CA ALA A 77 1.03 5.90 11.66
C ALA A 77 0.27 4.59 11.43
N TRP A 78 -1.02 4.65 11.12
CA TRP A 78 -1.84 3.49 10.77
C TRP A 78 -1.41 2.81 9.46
N MET A 79 -1.17 3.59 8.40
CA MET A 79 -0.73 3.06 7.10
C MET A 79 0.64 2.40 7.16
N LEU A 80 1.52 2.89 8.03
CA LEU A 80 2.85 2.32 8.28
C LEU A 80 2.82 1.16 9.28
N ARG A 81 1.71 0.96 9.98
CA ARG A 81 1.55 -0.14 10.93
C ARG A 81 1.34 -1.44 10.16
N ASN A 82 2.16 -2.44 10.48
CA ASN A 82 2.06 -3.76 9.87
C ASN A 82 0.69 -4.39 10.20
N VAL A 83 -0.02 -4.93 9.20
CA VAL A 83 -1.40 -5.48 9.31
C VAL A 83 -1.49 -6.67 10.28
N THR A 84 -0.37 -7.20 10.75
CA THR A 84 -0.31 -8.25 11.77
C THR A 84 -0.65 -7.79 13.18
N THR A 85 -0.73 -6.48 13.47
CA THR A 85 -1.31 -6.01 14.74
C THR A 85 -2.83 -5.99 14.64
N PRO A 86 -3.57 -6.79 15.43
CA PRO A 86 -5.01 -6.70 15.50
C PRO A 86 -5.45 -5.26 15.77
N TYR A 87 -6.48 -4.81 15.07
CA TYR A 87 -7.15 -3.57 15.39
C TYR A 87 -7.89 -3.76 16.72
N GLU A 88 -7.40 -3.10 17.77
CA GLU A 88 -8.08 -3.06 19.07
C GLU A 88 -8.88 -1.76 19.15
N ILE A 89 -10.19 -1.86 19.34
CA ILE A 89 -11.04 -0.69 19.58
C ILE A 89 -10.58 -0.05 20.90
N PRO A 90 -10.22 1.24 20.92
CA PRO A 90 -9.83 1.91 22.15
C PRO A 90 -10.94 1.80 23.20
N GLU A 91 -10.60 1.49 24.45
CA GLU A 91 -11.56 1.29 25.54
C GLU A 91 -12.57 2.45 25.68
N LYS A 92 -12.09 3.68 25.48
CA LYS A 92 -12.93 4.89 25.50
C LYS A 92 -14.05 4.86 24.44
N VAL A 93 -13.75 4.36 23.24
CA VAL A 93 -14.72 4.23 22.15
C VAL A 93 -15.72 3.13 22.48
N SER A 94 -15.25 1.98 22.98
CA SER A 94 -16.11 0.87 23.43
C SER A 94 -17.08 1.31 24.53
N ARG A 95 -16.60 2.08 25.52
CA ARG A 95 -17.43 2.60 26.61
C ARG A 95 -18.46 3.62 26.12
N ALA A 96 -18.05 4.56 25.27
CA ALA A 96 -18.96 5.56 24.70
C ALA A 96 -20.06 4.91 23.85
N PHE A 97 -19.72 3.86 23.09
CA PHE A 97 -20.69 3.09 22.33
C PHE A 97 -21.69 2.38 23.25
N TYR A 98 -21.20 1.69 24.29
CA TYR A 98 -22.05 1.00 25.26
C TYR A 98 -23.03 1.95 25.99
N GLU A 99 -22.52 3.07 26.50
CA GLU A 99 -23.34 4.07 27.19
C GLU A 99 -24.45 4.62 26.28
N LYS A 100 -24.11 4.88 25.00
CA LYS A 100 -25.08 5.34 24.02
C LYS A 100 -26.12 4.27 23.70
N SER A 101 -25.70 3.03 23.45
CA SER A 101 -26.62 1.91 23.23
C SER A 101 -27.58 1.72 24.40
N MET A 102 -27.09 1.88 25.64
CA MET A 102 -27.97 1.78 26.80
C MET A 102 -28.96 2.94 26.91
N ALA A 103 -28.56 4.15 26.56
CA ALA A 103 -29.45 5.31 26.53
C ALA A 103 -30.56 5.16 25.48
N GLU A 104 -30.25 4.62 24.30
CA GLU A 104 -31.25 4.34 23.24
C GLU A 104 -32.27 3.30 23.70
N ILE A 105 -31.83 2.20 24.33
CA ILE A 105 -32.75 1.16 24.89
C ILE A 105 -33.62 1.72 26.01
N MET A 106 -33.10 2.63 26.82
CA MET A 106 -33.89 3.31 27.85
C MET A 106 -34.94 4.25 27.23
N ALA A 107 -34.66 4.83 26.06
CA ALA A 107 -35.57 5.70 25.34
C ALA A 107 -36.64 4.92 24.55
N ASP A 108 -36.27 3.78 23.95
CA ASP A 108 -37.17 2.85 23.27
C ASP A 108 -36.98 1.41 23.81
N PRO A 109 -37.81 0.97 24.76
CA PRO A 109 -37.71 -0.36 25.35
C PRO A 109 -37.99 -1.53 24.38
N SER A 110 -38.45 -1.24 23.16
CA SER A 110 -38.68 -2.24 22.13
C SER A 110 -37.42 -2.57 21.31
N ASP A 111 -36.36 -1.75 21.43
CA ASP A 111 -35.07 -2.00 20.80
C ASP A 111 -34.27 -3.09 21.53
N MET A 112 -33.51 -3.88 20.77
CA MET A 112 -32.70 -4.98 21.28
C MET A 112 -31.25 -4.87 20.82
N ILE A 113 -30.30 -5.23 21.70
CA ILE A 113 -28.90 -5.39 21.32
C ILE A 113 -28.73 -6.72 20.62
N ILE A 114 -28.37 -6.69 19.33
CA ILE A 114 -27.96 -7.88 18.59
C ILE A 114 -26.45 -8.05 18.78
N THR A 115 -26.04 -9.06 19.54
CA THR A 115 -24.63 -9.44 19.61
C THR A 115 -24.23 -10.13 18.30
N PRO A 116 -23.10 -9.73 17.68
CA PRO A 116 -22.63 -10.39 16.47
C PRO A 116 -22.27 -11.84 16.77
N ASP A 117 -22.75 -12.77 15.95
CA ASP A 117 -22.40 -14.18 16.07
C ASP A 117 -20.89 -14.36 15.83
N PRO A 118 -20.12 -14.88 16.81
CA PRO A 118 -18.69 -15.12 16.65
C PRO A 118 -18.35 -16.10 15.51
N SER A 119 -19.32 -16.84 14.96
CA SER A 119 -19.15 -17.70 13.79
C SER A 119 -19.02 -16.94 12.45
N GLN A 120 -19.46 -15.67 12.39
CA GLN A 120 -19.48 -14.85 11.18
C GLN A 120 -18.15 -14.11 10.92
N GLY A 121 -17.16 -14.25 11.81
CA GLY A 121 -15.90 -13.48 11.81
C GLY A 121 -14.64 -14.24 11.39
N LYS A 122 -14.74 -15.40 10.74
CA LYS A 122 -13.58 -16.05 10.10
C LYS A 122 -13.45 -15.57 8.64
N LEU A 123 -12.66 -14.51 8.45
CA LEU A 123 -12.03 -14.17 7.17
C LEU A 123 -10.65 -14.83 7.08
#